data_AF-A0A2M8NK55-F1
#
_entry.id   AF-A0A2M8NK55-F1
#
_cell.length_a   1.000
_cell.length_b   1.000
_cell.length_c   1.000
_cell.angle_alpha   90.00
_cell.angle_beta   90.00
_cell.angle_gamma   90.00
#
_symmetry.space_group_name_H-M   'P 1'
#
loop_
_entity.id
_entity.type
_entity.pdbx_description
1 polymer ?
#
loop_
_entity_poly.entity_id
_entity_poly.type
_entity_poly.pdbx_seq_one_letter_code
_entity_poly.pdbx_strand_id
1 'polypeptide(L)'
;MNAGQTPQEYFRLVMLTVMGQALDAAGYTLEDRPTQWAGGLFRFVKPFDDGTSAEIRIQLLTYVATEFAEPKPSRFRVSLMRGAMQRTLSALVVEDFGVAILPSADHWWTFQDVTSLGKALAEAGHLIIGYGIPWLAGELIPRKEEDEI
;
A
#
# COMPACT_ATOMS: atom_id res chain seq x y z
N MET A 1 -14.25 -18.99 -7.90
CA MET A 1 -13.36 -18.18 -8.76
C MET A 1 -13.88 -18.28 -10.17
N ASN A 2 -14.28 -17.16 -10.80
CA ASN A 2 -14.65 -17.18 -12.22
C ASN A 2 -13.40 -17.46 -13.06
N ALA A 3 -13.51 -18.34 -14.05
CA ALA A 3 -12.42 -18.98 -14.78
C ALA A 3 -11.59 -18.07 -15.72
N GLY A 4 -11.38 -16.79 -15.38
CA GLY A 4 -10.62 -15.86 -16.22
C GLY A 4 -9.98 -14.66 -15.50
N GLN A 5 -10.17 -14.51 -14.19
CA GLN A 5 -9.51 -13.42 -13.43
C GLN A 5 -8.24 -13.93 -12.76
N THR A 6 -7.13 -13.24 -13.03
CA THR A 6 -5.86 -13.48 -12.34
C THR A 6 -5.96 -13.06 -10.86
N PRO A 7 -5.16 -13.65 -9.94
CA PRO A 7 -5.09 -13.21 -8.56
C PRO A 7 -4.79 -11.70 -8.41
N GLN A 8 -4.00 -11.15 -9.33
CA GLN A 8 -3.64 -9.74 -9.41
C GLN A 8 -4.83 -8.86 -9.79
N GLU A 9 -5.61 -9.23 -10.80
CA GLU A 9 -6.83 -8.50 -11.16
C GLU A 9 -7.86 -8.56 -10.03
N TYR A 10 -7.99 -9.72 -9.41
CA TYR A 10 -8.87 -9.90 -8.26
C TYR A 10 -8.47 -8.97 -7.11
N PHE A 11 -7.19 -8.97 -6.72
CA PHE A 11 -6.65 -8.07 -5.72
C PHE A 11 -6.90 -6.60 -6.09
N ARG A 12 -6.63 -6.21 -7.35
CA ARG A 12 -6.83 -4.84 -7.84
C ARG A 12 -8.26 -4.37 -7.66
N LEU A 13 -9.24 -5.22 -7.98
CA LEU A 13 -10.65 -4.89 -7.85
C LEU A 13 -11.03 -4.67 -6.37
N VAL A 14 -10.65 -5.58 -5.48
CA VAL A 14 -10.93 -5.42 -4.03
C VAL A 14 -10.23 -4.19 -3.46
N MET A 15 -8.97 -3.95 -3.86
CA MET A 15 -8.18 -2.77 -3.50
C MET A 15 -8.87 -1.47 -3.89
N LEU A 16 -9.35 -1.36 -5.13
CA LEU A 16 -10.08 -0.19 -5.61
C LEU A 16 -11.44 -0.03 -4.91
N THR A 17 -12.13 -1.13 -4.60
CA THR A 17 -13.38 -1.06 -3.83
C THR A 17 -13.17 -0.57 -2.40
N VAL A 18 -12.11 -1.04 -1.73
CA VAL A 18 -11.91 -0.75 -0.30
C VAL A 18 -11.34 0.65 -0.06
N MET A 19 -10.37 1.09 -0.85
CA MET A 19 -9.69 2.38 -0.63
C MET A 19 -9.61 3.29 -1.85
N GLY A 20 -10.07 2.84 -3.03
CA GLY A 20 -9.95 3.61 -4.27
C GLY A 20 -10.61 4.98 -4.19
N GLN A 21 -11.83 5.07 -3.64
CA GLN A 21 -12.54 6.35 -3.47
C GLN A 21 -11.79 7.31 -2.54
N ALA A 22 -11.20 6.82 -1.46
CA ALA A 22 -10.46 7.66 -0.52
C ALA A 22 -9.15 8.17 -1.14
N LEU A 23 -8.45 7.33 -1.90
CA LEU A 23 -7.24 7.73 -2.62
C LEU A 23 -7.55 8.75 -3.72
N ASP A 24 -8.62 8.52 -4.49
CA ASP A 24 -9.07 9.44 -5.54
C ASP A 24 -9.46 10.81 -4.96
N ALA A 25 -10.21 10.83 -3.85
CA ALA A 25 -10.55 12.06 -3.13
C ALA A 25 -9.31 12.82 -2.61
N ALA A 26 -8.24 12.11 -2.28
CA ALA A 26 -6.96 12.71 -1.89
C ALA A 26 -6.11 13.18 -3.09
N GLY A 27 -6.57 12.96 -4.32
CA GLY A 27 -5.89 13.34 -5.57
C GLY A 27 -4.94 12.27 -6.11
N TYR A 28 -4.98 11.04 -5.59
CA TYR A 28 -4.17 9.93 -6.05
C TYR A 28 -4.92 9.07 -7.06
N THR A 29 -4.35 8.94 -8.25
CA THR A 29 -4.93 8.13 -9.33
C THR A 29 -4.12 6.86 -9.56
N LEU A 30 -4.79 5.71 -9.77
CA LEU A 30 -4.09 4.48 -10.14
C LEU A 30 -3.58 4.61 -11.58
N GLU A 31 -2.27 4.49 -11.78
CA GLU A 31 -1.70 4.49 -13.12
C GLU A 31 -2.07 3.23 -13.90
N ASP A 32 -2.51 3.43 -15.15
CA ASP A 32 -2.79 2.35 -16.10
C ASP A 32 -1.49 1.72 -16.62
N ARG A 33 -1.04 0.66 -15.94
CA ARG A 33 0.17 -0.10 -16.28
C ARG A 33 -0.11 -1.61 -16.22
N PRO A 34 -0.78 -2.18 -17.23
CA PRO A 34 -1.22 -3.58 -17.20
C PRO A 34 -0.10 -4.59 -16.94
N THR A 35 1.10 -4.36 -17.52
CA THR A 35 2.27 -5.22 -17.29
C THR A 35 2.74 -5.18 -15.83
N GLN A 36 2.72 -4.02 -15.18
CA GLN A 36 3.09 -3.90 -13.76
C GLN A 36 2.02 -4.51 -12.86
N TRP A 37 0.75 -4.33 -13.19
CA TRP A 37 -0.37 -4.94 -12.49
C TRP A 37 -0.30 -6.46 -12.55
N ALA A 38 0.02 -7.04 -13.71
CA ALA A 38 0.25 -8.48 -13.88
C ALA A 38 1.42 -8.99 -13.01
N GLY A 39 2.43 -8.16 -12.77
CA GLY A 39 3.53 -8.41 -11.83
C GLY A 39 3.18 -8.16 -10.35
N GLY A 40 1.95 -7.75 -10.04
CA GLY A 40 1.50 -7.47 -8.68
C GLY A 40 1.93 -6.10 -8.14
N LEU A 41 2.38 -5.17 -8.98
CA LEU A 41 2.72 -3.81 -8.57
C LEU A 41 1.61 -2.84 -8.99
N PHE A 42 0.99 -2.19 -8.01
CA PHE A 42 -0.04 -1.17 -8.22
C PHE A 42 0.50 0.17 -7.72
N ARG A 43 0.40 1.21 -8.55
CA ARG A 43 0.96 2.52 -8.25
C ARG A 43 -0.09 3.60 -8.37
N PHE A 44 -0.34 4.28 -7.26
CA PHE A 44 -1.15 5.47 -7.20
C PHE A 44 -0.26 6.70 -7.20
N VAL A 45 -0.58 7.70 -8.03
CA VAL A 45 0.24 8.90 -8.22
C VAL A 45 -0.61 10.15 -8.02
N LYS A 46 -0.03 11.13 -7.32
CA LYS A 46 -0.55 12.49 -7.18
C LYS A 46 0.53 13.48 -7.63
N PRO A 47 0.31 14.29 -8.67
CA PRO A 47 1.22 15.38 -9.02
C PRO A 47 1.08 16.54 -8.01
N PHE A 48 2.15 17.30 -7.83
CA PHE A 48 2.18 18.56 -7.06
C PHE A 48 2.52 19.75 -7.97
N ASP A 49 2.19 20.95 -7.51
CA ASP A 49 2.38 22.20 -8.26
C ASP A 49 3.86 22.55 -8.49
N ASP A 50 4.75 22.01 -7.65
CA ASP A 50 6.21 22.16 -7.77
C ASP A 50 6.83 21.25 -8.86
N GLY A 51 6.00 20.52 -9.61
CA GLY A 51 6.43 19.57 -10.64
C GLY A 51 6.90 18.22 -10.10
N THR A 52 6.90 18.02 -8.78
CA THR A 52 7.15 16.71 -8.16
C THR A 52 5.87 15.88 -8.12
N SER A 53 6.00 14.60 -7.75
CA SER A 53 4.86 13.73 -7.49
C SER A 53 5.06 12.93 -6.22
N ALA A 54 3.95 12.60 -5.57
CA ALA A 54 3.87 11.57 -4.56
C ALA A 54 3.37 10.26 -5.17
N GLU A 55 3.93 9.15 -4.72
CA GLU A 55 3.52 7.81 -5.11
C GLU A 55 3.20 6.95 -3.89
N ILE A 56 2.10 6.20 -3.99
CA ILE A 56 1.76 5.09 -3.08
C ILE A 56 1.85 3.82 -3.91
N ARG A 57 2.79 2.94 -3.56
CA ARG A 57 3.05 1.69 -4.26
C ARG A 57 2.60 0.51 -3.40
N ILE A 58 1.79 -0.35 -3.97
CA ILE A 58 1.33 -1.59 -3.34
C ILE A 58 1.94 -2.76 -4.09
N GLN A 59 2.84 -3.49 -3.43
CA GLN A 59 3.45 -4.70 -3.97
C GLN A 59 2.73 -5.92 -3.39
N LEU A 60 2.06 -6.65 -4.26
CA LEU A 60 1.40 -7.91 -3.99
C LEU A 60 2.35 -9.08 -4.28
N LEU A 61 2.33 -10.08 -3.39
CA LEU A 61 2.90 -11.41 -3.57
C LEU A 61 1.80 -12.44 -3.34
N THR A 62 1.34 -13.08 -4.41
CA THR A 62 0.29 -14.11 -4.35
C THR A 62 0.89 -15.50 -4.30
N TYR A 63 0.37 -16.33 -3.40
CA TYR A 63 0.67 -17.75 -3.37
C TYR A 63 -0.61 -18.51 -3.72
N VAL A 64 -0.56 -19.29 -4.80
CA VAL A 64 -1.65 -20.17 -5.20
C VAL A 64 -1.34 -21.54 -4.62
N ALA A 65 -2.28 -22.10 -3.85
CA ALA A 65 -2.16 -23.48 -3.37
C ALA A 65 -2.07 -24.41 -4.57
N THR A 66 -1.04 -25.26 -4.59
CA THR A 66 -0.91 -26.34 -5.56
C THR A 66 -1.12 -27.67 -4.85
N GLU A 67 -1.40 -28.73 -5.60
CA GLU A 67 -1.50 -30.09 -5.05
C GLU A 67 -0.21 -30.58 -4.37
N PHE A 68 0.92 -29.86 -4.56
CA PHE A 68 2.24 -30.20 -4.04
C PHE A 68 2.79 -29.21 -3.00
N ALA A 69 2.04 -28.17 -2.61
CA ALA A 69 2.52 -27.15 -1.69
C ALA A 69 1.48 -26.81 -0.62
N GLU A 70 1.94 -26.68 0.63
CA GLU A 70 1.11 -26.16 1.70
C GLU A 70 0.57 -24.76 1.35
N PRO A 71 -0.70 -24.46 1.66
CA PRO A 71 -1.29 -23.16 1.40
C PRO A 71 -0.57 -22.08 2.22
N LYS A 72 0.17 -21.22 1.52
CA LYS A 72 0.79 -20.03 2.12
C LYS A 72 -0.13 -18.83 1.98
N PRO A 73 -0.28 -17.99 3.01
CA PRO A 73 -1.04 -16.76 2.89
C PRO A 73 -0.38 -15.83 1.87
N SER A 74 -1.20 -15.26 0.98
CA SER A 74 -0.77 -14.15 0.13
C SER A 74 -0.49 -12.92 0.98
N ARG A 75 0.34 -12.02 0.49
CA ARG A 75 0.75 -10.84 1.25
C ARG A 75 0.99 -9.63 0.39
N PHE A 76 0.87 -8.45 0.97
CA PHE A 76 1.25 -7.21 0.30
C PHE A 76 1.98 -6.26 1.25
N ARG A 77 2.68 -5.29 0.65
CA ARG A 77 3.36 -4.21 1.35
C ARG A 77 3.07 -2.89 0.66
N VAL A 78 3.00 -1.82 1.45
CA VAL A 78 2.83 -0.45 0.97
C VAL A 78 4.13 0.32 1.13
N SER A 79 4.57 0.97 0.05
CA SER A 79 5.70 1.90 0.04
C SER A 79 5.22 3.28 -0.41
N LEU A 80 5.78 4.31 0.21
CA LEU A 80 5.49 5.71 -0.02
C LEU A 80 6.75 6.35 -0.63
N MET A 81 6.56 7.23 -1.62
CA MET A 81 7.67 7.93 -2.28
C MET A 81 7.31 9.37 -2.65
N ARG A 82 8.22 10.31 -2.39
CA ARG A 82 8.17 11.69 -2.91
C ARG A 82 9.58 12.17 -3.19
N GLY A 83 9.88 12.48 -4.46
CA GLY A 83 11.24 12.80 -4.87
C GLY A 83 12.22 11.68 -4.51
N ALA A 84 13.27 12.01 -3.74
CA ALA A 84 14.25 11.04 -3.24
C ALA A 84 13.82 10.34 -1.93
N MET A 85 12.76 10.83 -1.26
CA MET A 85 12.29 10.25 -0.01
C MET A 85 11.49 8.98 -0.31
N GLN A 86 11.85 7.89 0.35
CA GLN A 86 11.14 6.61 0.22
C GLN A 86 11.07 5.91 1.58
N ARG A 87 9.88 5.42 1.95
CA ARG A 87 9.66 4.67 3.19
C ARG A 87 8.60 3.59 2.98
N THR A 88 8.68 2.48 3.72
CA THR A 88 7.52 1.59 3.84
C THR A 88 6.53 2.21 4.80
N LEU A 89 5.23 2.02 4.55
CA LEU A 89 4.18 2.54 5.45
C LEU A 89 4.35 2.02 6.88
N SER A 90 4.74 0.76 7.02
CA SER A 90 4.99 0.13 8.32
C SER A 90 6.16 0.77 9.06
N ALA A 91 7.27 1.06 8.39
CA ALA A 91 8.41 1.73 9.02
C ALA A 91 8.07 3.18 9.39
N LEU A 92 7.35 3.90 8.52
CA LEU A 92 6.88 5.24 8.80
C LEU A 92 6.08 5.29 10.12
N VAL A 93 5.09 4.41 10.27
CA VAL A 93 4.22 4.40 11.46
C VAL A 93 4.98 3.94 12.71
N VAL A 94 5.75 2.84 12.63
CA VAL A 94 6.35 2.21 13.81
C VAL A 94 7.67 2.87 14.23
N GLU A 95 8.57 3.17 13.29
CA GLU A 95 9.91 3.68 13.61
C GLU A 95 9.97 5.20 13.67
N ASP A 96 9.26 5.88 12.76
CA ASP A 96 9.41 7.32 12.57
C ASP A 96 8.39 8.08 13.43
N PHE A 97 7.14 7.61 13.48
CA PHE A 97 6.11 8.14 14.39
C PHE A 97 6.06 7.46 15.76
N GLY A 98 6.72 6.31 15.93
CA GLY A 98 6.76 5.61 17.22
C GLY A 98 5.42 5.00 17.66
N VAL A 99 4.53 4.73 16.71
CA VAL A 99 3.17 4.24 17.00
C VAL A 99 3.10 2.72 16.82
N ALA A 100 2.89 2.00 17.93
CA ALA A 100 2.83 0.54 17.97
C ALA A 100 1.47 -0.03 17.54
N ILE A 101 0.93 0.42 16.39
CA ILE A 101 -0.31 -0.13 15.80
C ILE A 101 -0.01 -1.41 14.98
N LEU A 102 1.16 -1.48 14.35
CA LEU A 102 1.59 -2.65 13.58
C LEU A 102 2.59 -3.52 14.38
N PRO A 103 2.69 -4.83 14.09
CA PRO A 103 3.62 -5.73 14.79
C PRO A 103 5.10 -5.37 14.62
N SER A 104 5.49 -4.76 13.50
CA SER A 104 6.87 -4.38 13.21
C SER A 104 6.97 -3.35 12.07
N ALA A 105 8.16 -2.75 11.92
CA ALA A 105 8.49 -1.84 10.83
C ALA A 105 8.57 -2.51 9.45
N ASP A 106 8.86 -3.82 9.40
CA ASP A 106 8.85 -4.63 8.16
C ASP A 106 7.56 -5.46 8.05
N HIS A 107 6.43 -4.90 8.52
CA HIS A 107 5.15 -5.58 8.46
C HIS A 107 4.70 -5.82 7.01
N TRP A 108 4.24 -7.05 6.77
CA TRP A 108 3.51 -7.45 5.57
C TRP A 108 2.07 -7.79 5.97
N TRP A 109 1.11 -7.16 5.32
CA TRP A 109 -0.28 -7.56 5.45
C TRP A 109 -0.49 -8.90 4.78
N THR A 110 -1.13 -9.83 5.49
CA THR A 110 -1.36 -11.20 5.00
C THR A 110 -2.86 -11.46 4.82
N PHE A 111 -3.20 -12.28 3.84
CA PHE A 111 -4.58 -12.69 3.58
C PHE A 111 -4.63 -14.06 2.89
N GLN A 112 -5.75 -14.76 3.09
CA GLN A 112 -6.01 -16.07 2.48
C GLN A 112 -7.34 -16.11 1.73
N ASP A 113 -8.23 -15.17 2.04
CA ASP A 113 -9.57 -15.06 1.47
C ASP A 113 -9.96 -13.59 1.29
N VAL A 114 -11.15 -13.38 0.72
CA VAL A 114 -11.70 -12.05 0.44
C VAL A 114 -11.89 -11.22 1.70
N THR A 115 -12.34 -11.85 2.78
CA THR A 115 -12.66 -11.17 4.03
C THR A 115 -11.40 -10.68 4.73
N SER A 116 -10.38 -11.53 4.84
CA SER A 116 -9.05 -11.19 5.37
C SER A 116 -8.36 -10.15 4.48
N LEU A 117 -8.50 -10.25 3.15
CA LEU A 117 -8.00 -9.24 2.22
C LEU A 117 -8.65 -7.88 2.45
N GLY A 118 -9.98 -7.82 2.53
CA GLY A 118 -10.70 -6.58 2.78
C GLY A 118 -10.30 -5.91 4.09
N LYS A 119 -10.16 -6.69 5.17
CA LYS A 119 -9.68 -6.19 6.48
C LYS A 119 -8.26 -5.65 6.39
N ALA A 120 -7.35 -6.39 5.75
CA ALA A 120 -5.97 -5.98 5.59
C ALA A 120 -5.84 -4.69 4.76
N LEU A 121 -6.58 -4.57 3.65
CA LEU A 121 -6.61 -3.36 2.84
C LEU A 121 -7.25 -2.18 3.59
N ALA A 122 -8.27 -2.43 4.41
CA ALA A 122 -8.88 -1.39 5.23
C ALA A 122 -7.90 -0.86 6.28
N GLU A 123 -7.17 -1.72 6.98
CA GLU A 123 -6.13 -1.33 7.94
C GLU A 123 -5.02 -0.53 7.25
N ALA A 124 -4.45 -1.06 6.15
CA ALA A 124 -3.45 -0.35 5.37
C ALA A 124 -3.97 1.01 4.87
N GLY A 125 -5.21 1.06 4.37
CA GLY A 125 -5.88 2.28 3.91
C GLY A 125 -6.02 3.34 5.00
N HIS A 126 -6.40 2.94 6.22
CA HIS A 126 -6.45 3.86 7.36
C HIS A 126 -5.09 4.45 7.68
N LEU A 127 -4.03 3.64 7.64
CA LEU A 127 -2.67 4.11 7.88
C LEU A 127 -2.13 5.00 6.74
N ILE A 128 -2.48 4.69 5.49
CA ILE A 128 -2.18 5.55 4.34
C ILE A 128 -2.84 6.92 4.55
N ILE A 129 -4.11 6.97 4.92
CA ILE A 129 -4.85 8.23 5.09
C ILE A 129 -4.34 9.00 6.32
N GLY A 130 -4.12 8.32 7.45
CA GLY A 130 -3.74 8.95 8.70
C GLY A 130 -2.27 9.39 8.79
N TYR A 131 -1.36 8.67 8.13
CA TYR A 131 0.08 8.91 8.22
C TYR A 131 0.73 9.11 6.85
N GLY A 132 0.43 8.23 5.89
CA GLY A 132 1.12 8.21 4.61
C GLY A 132 0.88 9.45 3.74
N ILE A 133 -0.38 9.86 3.57
CA ILE A 133 -0.76 11.02 2.75
C ILE A 133 -0.27 12.33 3.37
N PRO A 134 -0.49 12.61 4.67
CA PRO A 134 0.05 13.81 5.32
C PRO A 134 1.59 13.86 5.26
N TRP A 135 2.28 12.73 5.46
CA TRP A 135 3.74 12.67 5.32
C TRP A 135 4.18 12.94 3.88
N LEU A 136 3.53 12.33 2.88
CA LEU A 136 3.79 12.62 1.47
C LEU A 136 3.51 14.09 1.11
N ALA A 137 2.52 14.73 1.73
CA ALA A 137 2.24 16.15 1.54
C ALA A 137 3.28 17.06 2.21
N GLY A 138 4.07 16.54 3.16
CA GLY A 138 4.95 17.34 4.02
C GLY A 138 4.20 18.05 5.15
N GLU A 139 2.95 17.67 5.40
CA GLU A 139 2.08 18.22 6.45
C GLU A 139 2.28 17.51 7.79
N LEU A 140 2.82 16.28 7.75
CA LEU A 140 3.11 15.48 8.93
C LEU A 140 4.58 15.06 8.92
N ILE A 141 5.36 15.64 9.83
CA ILE A 141 6.80 15.41 9.96
C ILE A 141 7.03 14.45 11.14
N PRO A 142 7.83 13.39 10.97
CA PRO A 142 8.16 12.51 12.08
C PRO A 142 9.03 13.21 13.11
N ARG A 143 8.80 12.93 14.41
CA ARG A 143 9.55 13.58 15.51
C ARG A 143 11.07 13.39 15.40
N LYS A 144 11.53 12.27 14.82
CA LYS A 144 12.97 12.02 14.60
C LYS A 144 13.62 13.01 13.63
N GLU A 145 12.89 13.58 12.68
CA GLU A 145 13.43 14.60 11.77
C GLU A 145 13.53 15.97 12.45
N GLU A 146 12.76 16.24 13.51
CA GLU A 146 12.83 17.50 14.27
C GLU A 146 14.13 17.63 15.09
N ASP A 147 14.76 16.51 15.45
CA ASP A 147 15.98 16.47 16.27
C ASP A 147 17.29 16.62 15.43
N GLU A 148 17.21 16.64 14.10
CA GLU A 148 18.36 16.75 13.18
C GLU A 148 18.49 18.11 12.47
N ILE A 149 17.68 19.13 12.85
CA ILE A 149 17.70 20.49 12.28
C ILE A 149 18.30 21.52 13.25
#